data_AF-A0A0A9XGY8-F1
#
_entry.id   AF-A0A0A9XGY8-F1
#
_cell.length_a   1.000
_cell.length_b   1.000
_cell.length_c   1.000
_cell.angle_alpha   90.00
_cell.angle_beta   90.00
_cell.angle_gamma   90.00
#
_symmetry.space_group_name_H-M   'P 1'
#
loop_
_entity.id
_entity.type
_entity.pdbx_description
1 polymer ?
#
loop_
_entity_poly.entity_id
_entity_poly.type
_entity_poly.pdbx_seq_one_letter_code
_entity_poly.pdbx_strand_id
1 'polypeptide(L)'
;VQRGSHHLRLQVNSTSHEDFLRKYEQMMRDKEEQIALLKSKLDTLYSRISEDENHRKNFMARCTGIGQSTTGMILREIERCEEIKRANIKPCIEKIRCDIANLWEMLTFSEDERSKFNAYYTDSFNEDVLELHEMECTRLEMLYEECKEILDLADQRRVLWERMNHLKEQATNPSRLKNRGGRLLKEEKERKSLEKSLPRLESQLKKELVTYYEKHGNPFLWYGKDLLQTIEVESVIEKTLLNLNARSNASKASTPRSTPRATPSRGNSRHGSVSNLLAPLNLDDASVASYSQFQEQIELASYLPTPSKRYTPQISNAKRFLTPATRSATRSASRLPLRQIQPSPYHHRAHSSPTTPKRTTAFKLKPSPRRITPRRYGFSTTKNSLQF
;
A
#
# COMPACT_ATOMS: atom_id res chain seq x y z
N VAL A 1 44.29 62.68 67.06
CA VAL A 1 43.99 61.27 66.71
C VAL A 1 42.50 61.01 66.46
N GLN A 2 41.58 61.43 67.35
CA GLN A 2 40.13 61.22 67.17
C GLN A 2 39.49 61.84 65.91
N ARG A 3 39.91 63.03 65.46
CA ARG A 3 39.38 63.63 64.20
C ARG A 3 39.77 62.87 62.94
N GLY A 4 40.99 62.33 62.86
CA GLY A 4 41.45 61.51 61.73
C GLY A 4 40.73 60.16 61.66
N SER A 5 40.44 59.56 62.82
CA SER A 5 39.71 58.29 62.90
C SER A 5 38.23 58.41 62.49
N HIS A 6 37.58 59.53 62.78
CA HIS A 6 36.23 59.82 62.30
C HIS A 6 36.19 60.11 60.78
N HIS A 7 37.17 60.83 60.26
CA HIS A 7 37.28 61.12 58.83
C HIS A 7 37.51 59.84 57.99
N LEU A 8 38.41 58.95 58.45
CA LEU A 8 38.65 57.64 57.83
C LEU A 8 37.39 56.77 57.84
N ARG A 9 36.62 56.76 58.93
CA ARG A 9 35.35 56.00 59.03
C ARG A 9 34.28 56.53 58.07
N LEU A 10 34.21 57.84 57.88
CA LEU A 10 33.31 58.48 56.92
C LEU A 10 33.73 58.19 55.47
N GLN A 11 35.03 58.19 55.17
CA GLN A 11 35.56 57.82 53.84
C GLN A 11 35.30 56.34 53.50
N VAL A 12 35.50 55.43 54.45
CA VAL A 12 35.23 53.98 54.24
C VAL A 12 33.73 53.72 54.06
N ASN A 13 32.87 54.45 54.78
CA ASN A 13 31.42 54.35 54.58
C ASN A 13 30.96 54.94 53.23
N SER A 14 31.57 56.04 52.77
CA SER A 14 31.29 56.64 51.44
C SER A 14 31.66 55.68 50.31
N THR A 15 32.88 55.14 50.34
CA THR A 15 33.37 54.18 49.34
C THR A 15 32.54 52.89 49.33
N SER A 16 32.14 52.37 50.50
CA SER A 16 31.23 51.23 50.57
C SER A 16 29.84 51.52 49.98
N HIS A 17 29.34 52.75 50.11
CA HIS A 17 28.08 53.17 49.50
C HIS A 17 28.21 53.31 47.97
N GLU A 18 29.31 53.89 47.50
CA GLU A 18 29.63 54.00 46.08
C GLU A 18 29.76 52.61 45.42
N ASP A 19 30.40 51.65 46.09
CA ASP A 19 30.49 50.27 45.60
C ASP A 19 29.13 49.57 45.57
N PHE A 20 28.25 49.83 46.54
CA PHE A 20 26.89 49.30 46.55
C PHE A 20 26.04 49.88 45.41
N LEU A 21 26.14 51.19 45.17
CA LEU A 21 25.49 51.87 44.04
C LEU A 21 26.00 51.33 42.70
N ARG A 22 27.31 51.18 42.53
CA ARG A 22 27.90 50.59 41.32
C ARG A 22 27.39 49.17 41.06
N LYS A 23 27.29 48.33 42.10
CA LYS A 23 26.73 46.98 41.99
C LYS A 23 25.26 47.00 41.61
N TYR A 24 24.48 47.90 42.21
CA TYR A 24 23.07 48.05 41.90
C TYR A 24 22.84 48.54 40.46
N GLU A 25 23.60 49.54 40.02
CA GLU A 25 23.59 50.01 38.63
C GLU A 25 23.98 48.91 37.65
N GLN A 26 24.98 48.09 37.96
CA GLN A 26 25.36 46.96 37.11
C GLN A 26 24.22 45.94 37.00
N MET A 27 23.60 45.58 38.12
CA MET A 27 22.45 44.67 38.13
C MET A 27 21.27 45.22 37.31
N MET A 28 21.03 46.54 37.36
CA MET A 28 20.00 47.18 36.55
C MET A 28 20.33 47.13 35.05
N ARG A 29 21.59 47.40 34.67
CA ARG A 29 22.07 47.28 33.29
C ARG A 29 21.90 45.85 32.77
N ASP A 30 22.31 44.84 33.55
CA ASP A 30 22.18 43.44 33.16
C ASP A 30 20.71 43.03 32.95
N LYS A 31 19.79 43.58 33.77
CA LYS A 31 18.34 43.35 33.64
C LYS A 31 17.75 44.04 32.42
N GLU A 32 18.18 45.27 32.12
CA GLU A 32 17.80 45.99 30.91
C GLU A 32 18.25 45.24 29.65
N GLU A 33 19.49 44.75 29.64
CA GLU A 33 20.04 43.95 28.55
C GLU A 33 19.27 42.64 28.35
N GLN A 34 18.96 41.92 29.43
CA GLN A 34 18.13 40.71 29.36
C GLN A 34 16.75 40.99 28.74
N ILE A 35 16.10 42.08 29.15
CA ILE A 35 14.79 42.46 28.61
C ILE A 35 14.90 42.88 27.15
N ALA A 36 15.96 43.59 26.75
CA ALA A 36 16.21 43.93 25.36
C ALA A 36 16.38 42.67 24.49
N LEU A 37 17.14 41.68 24.96
CA LEU A 37 17.32 40.40 24.27
C LEU A 37 16.00 39.64 24.12
N LEU A 38 15.18 39.59 25.19
CA LEU A 38 13.87 38.94 25.14
C LEU A 38 12.90 39.65 24.19
N LYS A 39 12.91 40.98 24.15
CA LYS A 39 12.12 41.77 23.19
C LYS A 39 12.57 41.52 21.76
N SER A 40 13.87 41.47 21.50
CA SER A 40 14.42 41.13 20.18
C SER A 40 13.99 39.72 19.73
N LYS A 41 14.09 38.72 20.62
CA LYS A 41 13.59 37.37 20.35
C LYS A 41 12.09 37.38 20.04
N LEU A 42 11.28 38.10 20.81
CA LEU A 42 9.85 38.20 20.56
C LEU A 42 9.53 38.84 19.20
N ASP A 43 10.25 39.88 18.80
CA ASP A 43 10.03 40.55 17.51
C ASP A 43 10.37 39.63 16.31
N THR A 44 11.41 38.81 16.44
CA THR A 44 11.71 37.76 15.44
C THR A 44 10.59 36.73 15.34
N LEU A 45 10.00 36.32 16.46
CA LEU A 45 8.86 35.38 16.47
C LEU A 45 7.61 35.99 15.86
N TYR A 46 7.28 37.24 16.17
CA TYR A 46 6.15 37.95 15.56
C TYR A 46 6.30 38.07 14.04
N SER A 47 7.49 38.40 13.57
CA SER A 47 7.80 38.47 12.13
C SER A 47 7.57 37.12 11.43
N ARG A 48 7.86 36.02 12.12
CA ARG A 48 7.74 34.67 11.57
C ARG A 48 6.31 34.11 11.61
N ILE A 49 5.53 34.46 12.63
CA ILE A 49 4.14 34.00 12.81
C ILE A 49 3.14 34.89 12.05
N SER A 50 3.57 36.09 11.59
CA SER A 50 2.71 37.09 10.95
C SER A 50 1.52 37.50 11.83
N GLU A 51 1.79 37.85 13.09
CA GLU A 51 0.76 38.34 14.01
C GLU A 51 0.29 39.78 13.70
N ASP A 52 -0.88 40.15 14.23
CA ASP A 52 -1.45 41.49 14.05
C ASP A 52 -0.56 42.59 14.64
N GLU A 53 -0.21 43.56 13.80
CA GLU A 53 0.57 44.75 14.16
C GLU A 53 -0.04 45.52 15.33
N ASN A 54 -1.37 45.51 15.49
CA ASN A 54 -2.01 46.17 16.61
C ASN A 54 -1.75 45.44 17.93
N HIS A 55 -1.77 44.10 17.93
CA HIS A 55 -1.43 43.30 19.11
C HIS A 55 0.03 43.52 19.52
N ARG A 56 0.96 43.48 18.54
CA ARG A 56 2.39 43.77 18.76
C ARG A 56 2.61 45.13 19.41
N LYS A 57 2.02 46.20 18.85
CA LYS A 57 2.14 47.57 19.38
C LYS A 57 1.54 47.69 20.78
N ASN A 58 0.36 47.12 21.00
CA ASN A 58 -0.31 47.15 22.30
C ASN A 58 0.44 46.36 23.38
N PHE A 59 1.14 45.27 23.01
CA PHE A 59 1.95 44.50 23.94
C PHE A 59 3.28 45.23 24.26
N MET A 60 3.94 45.84 23.27
CA MET A 60 5.14 46.66 23.50
C MET A 60 4.89 47.90 24.35
N ALA A 61 3.74 48.57 24.16
CA ALA A 61 3.33 49.69 25.01
C ALA A 61 3.13 49.29 26.48
N ARG A 62 2.76 48.02 26.75
CA ARG A 62 2.59 47.48 28.11
C ARG A 62 3.91 47.01 28.75
N CYS A 63 4.95 46.78 27.95
CA CYS A 63 6.24 46.24 28.40
C CYS A 63 7.31 47.34 28.56
N THR A 64 7.04 48.38 29.36
CA THR A 64 7.93 49.54 29.54
C THR A 64 8.85 49.46 30.76
N GLY A 65 8.69 48.47 31.64
CA GLY A 65 9.47 48.32 32.88
C GLY A 65 10.68 47.37 32.78
N ILE A 66 11.54 47.42 33.81
CA ILE A 66 12.73 46.56 33.97
C ILE A 66 12.52 45.47 35.05
N GLY A 67 11.37 45.52 35.73
CA GLY A 67 11.05 44.63 36.83
C GLY A 67 10.74 43.19 36.40
N GLN A 68 10.80 42.27 37.37
CA GLN A 68 10.52 40.85 37.16
C GLN A 68 9.12 40.58 36.55
N SER A 69 8.15 41.46 36.84
CA SER A 69 6.81 41.41 36.24
C SER A 69 6.87 41.55 34.71
N THR A 70 7.65 42.51 34.20
CA THR A 70 7.81 42.74 32.76
C THR A 70 8.56 41.58 32.11
N THR A 71 9.62 41.06 32.73
CA THR A 71 10.31 39.85 32.26
C THR A 71 9.34 38.66 32.16
N GLY A 72 8.52 38.43 33.19
CA GLY A 72 7.53 37.36 33.21
C GLY A 72 6.38 37.56 32.22
N MET A 73 6.02 38.80 31.88
CA MET A 73 5.07 39.06 30.80
C MET A 73 5.66 38.72 29.43
N ILE A 74 6.90 39.13 29.15
CA ILE A 74 7.56 38.86 27.86
C ILE A 74 7.80 37.36 27.70
N LEU A 75 8.22 36.64 28.73
CA LEU A 75 8.42 35.19 28.67
C LEU A 75 7.12 34.42 28.38
N ARG A 76 6.01 34.80 29.01
CA ARG A 76 4.69 34.21 28.72
C ARG A 76 4.24 34.49 27.29
N GLU A 77 4.52 35.68 26.79
CA GLU A 77 4.18 36.00 25.40
C GLU A 77 5.06 35.24 24.40
N ILE A 78 6.35 35.06 24.69
CA ILE A 78 7.23 34.19 23.91
C ILE A 78 6.70 32.76 23.91
N GLU A 79 6.29 32.23 25.07
CA GLU A 79 5.68 30.90 25.18
C GLU A 79 4.41 30.76 24.32
N ARG A 80 3.51 31.76 24.39
CA ARG A 80 2.31 31.82 23.54
C ARG A 80 2.66 31.83 22.04
N CYS A 81 3.66 32.62 21.63
CA CYS A 81 4.11 32.68 20.23
C CYS A 81 4.71 31.33 19.80
N GLU A 82 5.55 30.72 20.64
CA GLU A 82 6.10 29.39 20.39
C GLU A 82 5.01 28.31 20.28
N GLU A 83 3.93 28.41 21.06
CA GLU A 83 2.75 27.54 20.92
C GLU A 83 2.04 27.72 19.59
N ILE A 84 1.83 28.95 19.12
CA ILE A 84 1.22 29.19 17.80
C ILE A 84 2.12 28.65 16.69
N LYS A 85 3.43 28.90 16.78
CA LYS A 85 4.40 28.34 15.82
C LYS A 85 4.31 26.82 15.78
N ARG A 86 4.31 26.15 16.95
CA ARG A 86 4.13 24.69 17.04
C ARG A 86 2.79 24.22 16.47
N ALA A 87 1.71 24.94 16.75
CA ALA A 87 0.38 24.64 16.24
C ALA A 87 0.29 24.77 14.71
N ASN A 88 1.04 25.69 14.11
CA ASN A 88 1.14 25.83 12.65
C ASN A 88 2.02 24.76 12.00
N ILE A 89 3.13 24.38 12.65
CA ILE A 89 4.05 23.35 12.14
C ILE A 89 3.46 21.94 12.24
N LYS A 90 2.74 21.66 13.32
CA LYS A 90 2.12 20.36 13.60
C LYS A 90 1.35 19.76 12.41
N PRO A 91 0.36 20.45 11.79
CA PRO A 91 -0.37 19.90 10.65
C PRO A 91 0.53 19.66 9.42
N CYS A 92 1.62 20.42 9.26
CA CYS A 92 2.59 20.20 8.19
C CYS A 92 3.32 18.87 8.39
N ILE A 93 3.86 18.64 9.60
CA ILE A 93 4.52 17.38 9.97
C ILE A 93 3.55 16.21 9.85
N GLU A 94 2.32 16.34 10.34
CA GLU A 94 1.30 15.28 10.24
C GLU A 94 0.99 14.93 8.78
N LYS A 95 0.90 15.92 7.89
CA LYS A 95 0.72 15.67 6.46
C LYS A 95 1.90 14.91 5.87
N ILE A 96 3.13 15.36 6.13
CA ILE A 96 4.33 14.69 5.61
C ILE A 96 4.46 13.27 6.19
N ARG A 97 4.06 13.03 7.44
CA ARG A 97 4.00 11.67 8.01
C ARG A 97 3.02 10.77 7.29
N CYS A 98 1.88 11.29 6.84
CA CYS A 98 0.96 10.54 5.99
C CYS A 98 1.61 10.23 4.63
N ASP A 99 2.28 11.20 4.02
CA ASP A 99 2.96 11.01 2.72
C ASP A 99 4.09 9.97 2.84
N ILE A 100 4.91 10.04 3.89
CA ILE A 100 5.93 9.04 4.22
C ILE A 100 5.29 7.65 4.43
N ALA A 101 4.18 7.56 5.15
CA ALA A 101 3.50 6.29 5.38
C ALA A 101 2.97 5.67 4.08
N ASN A 102 2.41 6.49 3.19
CA ASN A 102 1.98 6.04 1.86
C ASN A 102 3.18 5.55 1.04
N LEU A 103 4.30 6.28 1.05
CA LEU A 103 5.54 5.87 0.37
C LEU A 103 6.09 4.55 0.94
N TRP A 104 6.04 4.34 2.25
CA TRP A 104 6.43 3.07 2.88
C TRP A 104 5.54 1.90 2.45
N GLU A 105 4.24 2.13 2.25
CA GLU A 105 3.33 1.12 1.71
C GLU A 105 3.63 0.81 0.25
N MET A 106 3.83 1.83 -0.58
CA MET A 106 4.15 1.69 -2.00
C MET A 106 5.50 1.00 -2.24
N LEU A 107 6.49 1.29 -1.40
CA LEU A 107 7.80 0.65 -1.42
C LEU A 107 7.82 -0.74 -0.75
N THR A 108 6.69 -1.19 -0.17
CA THR A 108 6.56 -2.46 0.56
C THR A 108 7.54 -2.62 1.75
N PHE A 109 7.88 -1.52 2.41
CA PHE A 109 8.79 -1.51 3.55
C PHE A 109 8.24 -2.31 4.73
N SER A 110 9.11 -3.10 5.35
CA SER A 110 8.84 -3.82 6.59
C SER A 110 8.78 -2.88 7.81
N GLU A 111 8.15 -3.33 8.90
CA GLU A 111 8.11 -2.57 10.16
C GLU A 111 9.53 -2.24 10.68
N ASP A 112 10.47 -3.17 10.53
CA ASP A 112 11.87 -2.97 10.92
C ASP A 112 12.52 -1.83 10.12
N GLU A 113 12.22 -1.71 8.82
CA GLU A 113 12.74 -0.62 7.98
C GLU A 113 12.12 0.72 8.33
N ARG A 114 10.80 0.74 8.57
CA ARG A 114 10.07 1.95 9.01
C ARG A 114 10.61 2.44 10.37
N SER A 115 10.93 1.52 11.27
CA SER A 115 11.46 1.84 12.60
C SER A 115 12.83 2.53 12.59
N LYS A 116 13.59 2.44 11.49
CA LYS A 116 14.89 3.12 11.37
C LYS A 116 14.74 4.65 11.37
N PHE A 117 13.61 5.17 10.92
CA PHE A 117 13.32 6.60 10.94
C PHE A 117 12.65 7.00 12.27
N ASN A 118 13.46 7.07 13.34
CA ASN A 118 12.99 7.38 14.69
C ASN A 118 12.23 8.72 14.80
N ALA A 119 12.59 9.71 13.98
CA ALA A 119 11.96 11.04 14.00
C ALA A 119 10.45 11.00 13.65
N TYR A 120 9.99 9.93 12.97
CA TYR A 120 8.58 9.69 12.70
C TYR A 120 7.74 9.57 13.98
N TYR A 121 8.31 9.00 15.05
CA TYR A 121 7.59 8.68 16.28
C TYR A 121 7.70 9.78 17.35
N THR A 122 8.41 10.87 17.07
CA THR A 122 8.64 11.92 18.06
C THR A 122 7.44 12.88 18.14
N ASP A 123 7.01 13.25 19.34
CA ASP A 123 5.94 14.23 19.57
C ASP A 123 6.42 15.70 19.57
N SER A 124 7.64 15.96 19.09
CA SER A 124 8.21 17.31 19.02
C SER A 124 7.90 17.95 17.66
N PHE A 125 7.13 19.04 17.67
CA PHE A 125 6.75 19.80 16.48
C PHE A 125 7.57 21.09 16.35
N ASN A 126 8.87 20.96 16.11
CA ASN A 126 9.78 22.06 15.81
C ASN A 126 10.18 22.06 14.33
N GLU A 127 10.83 23.15 13.91
CA GLU A 127 11.27 23.34 12.53
C GLU A 127 12.31 22.30 12.10
N ASP A 128 13.26 21.95 12.98
CA ASP A 128 14.27 20.91 12.69
C ASP A 128 13.62 19.56 12.38
N VAL A 129 12.56 19.20 13.10
CA VAL A 129 11.82 17.95 12.83
C VAL A 129 11.05 18.05 11.53
N LEU A 130 10.47 19.20 11.20
CA LEU A 130 9.83 19.42 9.91
C LEU A 130 10.82 19.20 8.77
N GLU A 131 12.00 19.83 8.82
CA GLU A 131 13.06 19.68 7.81
C GLU A 131 13.49 18.21 7.68
N LEU A 132 13.70 17.50 8.79
CA LEU A 132 14.02 16.06 8.77
C LEU A 132 12.94 15.21 8.07
N HIS A 133 11.66 15.54 8.25
CA HIS A 133 10.56 14.84 7.58
C HIS A 133 10.51 15.17 6.08
N GLU A 134 10.72 16.43 5.70
CA GLU A 134 10.78 16.84 4.29
C GLU A 134 11.93 16.13 3.57
N MET A 135 13.11 16.10 4.17
CA MET A 135 14.28 15.39 3.62
C MET A 135 14.01 13.89 3.45
N GLU A 136 13.41 13.24 4.45
CA GLU A 136 13.09 11.81 4.37
C GLU A 136 12.03 11.54 3.31
N CYS A 137 11.01 12.40 3.19
CA CYS A 137 9.99 12.29 2.16
C CYS A 137 10.62 12.37 0.77
N THR A 138 11.47 13.37 0.51
CA THR A 138 12.19 13.49 -0.77
C THR A 138 13.09 12.29 -1.04
N ARG A 139 13.81 11.79 -0.03
CA ARG A 139 14.64 10.60 -0.17
C ARG A 139 13.81 9.38 -0.58
N LEU A 140 12.64 9.19 0.02
CA LEU A 140 11.72 8.09 -0.29
C LEU A 140 11.09 8.25 -1.68
N GLU A 141 10.75 9.47 -2.10
CA GLU A 141 10.24 9.74 -3.45
C GLU A 141 11.27 9.39 -4.52
N MET A 142 12.54 9.79 -4.34
CA MET A 142 13.61 9.42 -5.27
C MET A 142 13.78 7.90 -5.31
N LEU A 143 13.80 7.24 -4.15
CA LEU A 143 13.95 5.79 -4.07
C LEU A 143 12.76 5.06 -4.71
N TYR A 144 11.55 5.61 -4.59
CA TYR A 144 10.37 5.10 -5.27
C TYR A 144 10.49 5.19 -6.78
N GLU A 145 10.89 6.34 -7.33
CA GLU A 145 11.06 6.46 -8.78
C GLU A 145 12.17 5.55 -9.31
N GLU A 146 13.25 5.35 -8.55
CA GLU A 146 14.31 4.38 -8.90
C GLU A 146 13.81 2.93 -8.87
N CYS A 147 13.00 2.56 -7.88
CA CYS A 147 12.52 1.19 -7.68
C CYS A 147 11.22 0.87 -8.41
N LYS A 148 10.56 1.86 -9.01
CA LYS A 148 9.23 1.73 -9.62
C LYS A 148 9.12 0.59 -10.62
N GLU A 149 10.12 0.44 -11.49
CA GLU A 149 10.14 -0.65 -12.46
C GLU A 149 10.24 -2.02 -11.78
N ILE A 150 11.06 -2.13 -10.73
CA ILE A 150 11.19 -3.36 -9.94
C ILE A 150 9.86 -3.66 -9.25
N LEU A 151 9.20 -2.64 -8.68
CA LEU A 151 7.90 -2.77 -8.02
C LEU A 151 6.83 -3.27 -8.98
N ASP A 152 6.70 -2.64 -10.14
CA ASP A 152 5.73 -3.02 -11.17
C ASP A 152 5.97 -4.45 -11.67
N LEU A 153 7.23 -4.82 -11.93
CA LEU A 153 7.58 -6.18 -12.35
C LEU A 153 7.30 -7.21 -11.26
N ALA A 154 7.60 -6.91 -10.00
CA ALA A 154 7.35 -7.79 -8.88
C ALA A 154 5.85 -8.00 -8.62
N ASP A 155 5.03 -6.94 -8.73
CA ASP A 155 3.57 -7.04 -8.64
C ASP A 155 2.98 -7.84 -9.80
N GLN A 156 3.44 -7.60 -11.03
CA GLN A 156 3.05 -8.42 -12.19
C GLN A 156 3.42 -9.89 -11.98
N ARG A 157 4.62 -10.17 -11.45
CA ARG A 157 5.03 -11.53 -11.10
C ARG A 157 4.06 -12.16 -10.11
N ARG A 158 3.73 -11.46 -9.02
CA ARG A 158 2.81 -11.95 -7.98
C ARG A 158 1.48 -12.38 -8.59
N VAL A 159 0.88 -11.52 -9.42
CA VAL A 159 -0.41 -11.81 -10.08
C VAL A 159 -0.32 -13.04 -10.99
N LEU A 160 0.71 -13.12 -11.84
CA LEU A 160 0.88 -14.26 -12.75
C LEU A 160 1.16 -15.56 -11.99
N TRP A 161 1.94 -15.49 -10.90
CA TRP A 161 2.27 -16.63 -10.06
C TRP A 161 1.05 -17.17 -9.30
N GLU A 162 0.27 -16.30 -8.67
CA GLU A 162 -1.00 -16.67 -8.04
C GLU A 162 -1.95 -17.30 -9.05
N ARG A 163 -2.02 -16.76 -10.26
CA ARG A 163 -2.85 -17.32 -11.32
C ARG A 163 -2.39 -18.71 -11.76
N MET A 164 -1.08 -18.91 -11.91
CA MET A 164 -0.50 -20.22 -12.21
C MET A 164 -0.83 -21.24 -11.10
N ASN A 165 -0.71 -20.85 -9.84
CA ASN A 165 -1.03 -21.71 -8.70
C ASN A 165 -2.53 -22.05 -8.66
N HIS A 166 -3.40 -21.08 -8.94
CA HIS A 166 -4.84 -21.32 -9.04
C HIS A 166 -5.19 -22.34 -10.14
N LEU A 167 -4.54 -22.26 -11.31
CA LEU A 167 -4.73 -23.25 -12.37
C LEU A 167 -4.25 -24.66 -11.96
N LYS A 168 -3.15 -24.75 -11.19
CA LYS A 168 -2.65 -26.03 -10.64
C LYS A 168 -3.62 -26.63 -9.62
N GLU A 169 -4.19 -25.81 -8.73
CA GLU A 169 -5.22 -26.25 -7.79
C GLU A 169 -6.48 -26.72 -8.52
N GLN A 170 -6.95 -25.96 -9.50
CA GLN A 170 -8.08 -26.36 -10.33
C GLN A 170 -7.82 -27.68 -11.04
N ALA A 171 -6.60 -27.92 -11.53
CA ALA A 171 -6.20 -29.17 -12.18
C ALA A 171 -6.32 -30.41 -11.26
N THR A 172 -6.22 -30.22 -9.94
CA THR A 172 -6.33 -31.29 -8.95
C THR A 172 -7.78 -31.70 -8.67
N ASN A 173 -8.76 -30.83 -8.99
CA ASN A 173 -10.18 -31.09 -8.72
C ASN A 173 -10.79 -32.14 -9.66
N PRO A 174 -11.33 -33.28 -9.17
CA PRO A 174 -11.91 -34.33 -10.02
C PRO A 174 -13.18 -33.88 -10.77
N SER A 175 -13.85 -32.83 -10.29
CA SER A 175 -15.01 -32.21 -10.96
C SER A 175 -14.65 -31.38 -12.20
N ARG A 176 -13.35 -31.11 -12.43
CA ARG A 176 -12.82 -30.33 -13.56
C ARG A 176 -13.18 -30.91 -14.93
N LEU A 177 -13.27 -32.24 -15.03
CA LEU A 177 -13.47 -32.94 -16.31
C LEU A 177 -14.85 -32.67 -16.94
N LYS A 178 -15.76 -31.97 -16.24
CA LYS A 178 -17.03 -31.46 -16.79
C LYS A 178 -16.77 -30.29 -17.74
N ASN A 179 -16.24 -30.58 -18.93
CA ASN A 179 -15.82 -29.62 -19.96
C ASN A 179 -16.99 -29.07 -20.79
N ARG A 180 -17.87 -28.29 -20.18
CA ARG A 180 -18.90 -27.56 -20.93
C ARG A 180 -18.30 -26.28 -21.51
N GLY A 181 -18.46 -26.04 -22.82
CA GLY A 181 -18.05 -24.78 -23.46
C GLY A 181 -16.55 -24.56 -23.65
N GLY A 182 -15.74 -25.63 -23.69
CA GLY A 182 -14.30 -25.52 -24.02
C GLY A 182 -13.42 -24.94 -22.91
N ARG A 183 -13.90 -24.97 -21.65
CA ARG A 183 -13.19 -24.41 -20.48
C ARG A 183 -11.78 -24.98 -20.32
N LEU A 184 -11.61 -26.30 -20.50
CA LEU A 184 -10.30 -26.95 -20.38
C LEU A 184 -9.28 -26.48 -21.42
N LEU A 185 -9.74 -26.18 -22.65
CA LEU A 185 -8.86 -25.67 -23.70
C LEU A 185 -8.42 -24.24 -23.41
N LYS A 186 -9.31 -23.41 -22.84
CA LYS A 186 -8.97 -22.06 -22.39
C LYS A 186 -7.99 -22.09 -21.23
N GLU A 187 -8.24 -22.92 -20.22
CA GLU A 187 -7.34 -23.14 -19.08
C GLU A 187 -5.94 -23.63 -19.55
N GLU A 188 -5.88 -24.59 -20.48
CA GLU A 188 -4.58 -25.09 -20.98
C GLU A 188 -3.85 -24.06 -21.85
N LYS A 189 -4.59 -23.28 -22.66
CA LYS A 189 -4.00 -22.16 -23.42
C LYS A 189 -3.41 -21.11 -22.48
N GLU A 190 -4.15 -20.77 -21.42
CA GLU A 190 -3.70 -19.84 -20.39
C GLU A 190 -2.48 -20.37 -19.63
N ARG A 191 -2.51 -21.63 -19.18
CA ARG A 191 -1.38 -22.29 -18.52
C ARG A 191 -0.11 -22.22 -19.38
N LYS A 192 -0.22 -22.56 -20.68
CA LYS A 192 0.91 -22.48 -21.62
C LYS A 192 1.41 -21.06 -21.85
N SER A 193 0.52 -20.07 -21.79
CA SER A 193 0.90 -18.66 -21.87
C SER A 193 1.70 -18.25 -20.64
N LEU A 194 1.21 -18.59 -19.44
CA LEU A 194 1.87 -18.29 -18.16
C LEU A 194 3.22 -19.02 -18.03
N GLU A 195 3.32 -20.27 -18.48
CA GLU A 195 4.55 -21.06 -18.48
C GLU A 195 5.66 -20.44 -19.34
N LYS A 196 5.30 -19.58 -20.31
CA LYS A 196 6.24 -18.82 -21.14
C LYS A 196 6.49 -17.40 -20.62
N SER A 197 5.44 -16.69 -20.22
CA SER A 197 5.56 -15.29 -19.80
C SER A 197 6.22 -15.15 -18.43
N LEU A 198 5.95 -16.07 -17.50
CA LEU A 198 6.47 -16.00 -16.13
C LEU A 198 8.00 -16.10 -16.06
N PRO A 199 8.68 -17.07 -16.72
CA PRO A 199 10.14 -17.10 -16.75
C PRO A 199 10.78 -15.90 -17.45
N ARG A 200 10.12 -15.33 -18.47
CA ARG A 200 10.58 -14.12 -19.15
C ARG A 200 10.55 -12.92 -18.20
N LEU A 201 9.45 -12.76 -17.47
CA LEU A 201 9.28 -11.71 -16.48
C LEU A 201 10.25 -11.89 -15.32
N GLU A 202 10.42 -13.11 -14.81
CA GLU A 202 11.42 -13.40 -13.76
C GLU A 202 12.84 -13.09 -14.20
N SER A 203 13.20 -13.37 -15.45
CA SER A 203 14.52 -13.02 -15.99
C SER A 203 14.74 -11.51 -16.04
N GLN A 204 13.73 -10.73 -16.43
CA GLN A 204 13.78 -9.27 -16.40
C GLN A 204 13.90 -8.74 -14.96
N LEU A 205 13.03 -9.22 -14.07
CA LEU A 205 13.03 -8.84 -12.66
C LEU A 205 14.38 -9.16 -11.99
N LYS A 206 14.97 -10.34 -12.25
CA LYS A 206 16.30 -10.70 -11.73
C LYS A 206 17.40 -9.76 -12.21
N LYS A 207 17.34 -9.30 -13.46
CA LYS A 207 18.32 -8.33 -13.98
C LYS A 207 18.21 -7.01 -13.23
N GLU A 208 17.00 -6.48 -13.07
CA GLU A 208 16.80 -5.22 -12.34
C GLU A 208 17.15 -5.35 -10.85
N LEU A 209 16.92 -6.50 -10.23
CA LEU A 209 17.34 -6.75 -8.84
C LEU A 209 18.86 -6.79 -8.68
N VAL A 210 19.59 -7.35 -9.66
CA VAL A 210 21.06 -7.36 -9.65
C VAL A 210 21.62 -5.96 -9.87
N THR A 211 21.07 -5.19 -10.82
CA THR A 211 21.51 -3.80 -11.03
C THR A 211 21.23 -2.93 -9.81
N TYR A 212 20.11 -3.16 -9.12
CA TYR A 212 19.80 -2.51 -7.84
C TYR A 212 20.84 -2.85 -6.77
N TYR A 213 21.16 -4.14 -6.60
CA TYR A 213 22.16 -4.59 -5.63
C TYR A 213 23.55 -3.98 -5.91
N GLU A 214 23.95 -3.90 -7.18
CA GLU A 214 25.22 -3.28 -7.59
C GLU A 214 25.27 -1.78 -7.28
N LYS A 215 24.14 -1.07 -7.39
CA LYS A 215 24.06 0.38 -7.12
C LYS A 215 24.01 0.71 -5.63
N HIS A 216 23.19 0.00 -4.85
CA HIS A 216 22.92 0.33 -3.45
C HIS A 216 23.73 -0.51 -2.44
N GLY A 217 24.34 -1.61 -2.90
CA GLY A 217 25.10 -2.53 -2.04
C GLY A 217 24.23 -3.35 -1.07
N ASN A 218 22.91 -3.24 -1.15
CA ASN A 218 21.95 -3.93 -0.29
C ASN A 218 20.92 -4.68 -1.13
N PRO A 219 20.44 -5.84 -0.67
CA PRO A 219 19.38 -6.58 -1.36
C PRO A 219 18.07 -5.80 -1.32
N PHE A 220 17.28 -5.92 -2.38
CA PHE A 220 15.94 -5.34 -2.43
C PHE A 220 14.97 -6.20 -1.61
N LEU A 221 14.40 -5.59 -0.57
CA LEU A 221 13.48 -6.26 0.34
C LEU A 221 12.04 -6.01 -0.10
N TRP A 222 11.28 -7.08 -0.26
CA TRP A 222 9.85 -7.08 -0.56
C TRP A 222 9.10 -7.65 0.65
N TYR A 223 8.34 -6.81 1.37
CA TYR A 223 7.74 -7.16 2.68
C TYR A 223 8.76 -7.78 3.66
N GLY A 224 9.98 -7.24 3.70
CA GLY A 224 11.06 -7.70 4.59
C GLY A 224 11.76 -8.99 4.16
N LYS A 225 11.49 -9.51 2.95
CA LYS A 225 12.19 -10.68 2.39
C LYS A 225 12.97 -10.29 1.15
N ASP A 226 14.16 -10.83 0.99
CA ASP A 226 14.93 -10.67 -0.24
C ASP A 226 14.13 -11.27 -1.41
N LEU A 227 13.73 -10.39 -2.33
CA LEU A 227 12.91 -10.78 -3.48
C LEU A 227 13.68 -11.72 -4.41
N LEU A 228 14.98 -11.50 -4.62
CA LEU A 228 15.82 -12.33 -5.48
C LEU A 228 15.89 -13.75 -4.93
N GLN A 229 16.16 -13.88 -3.63
CA GLN A 229 16.20 -15.16 -2.94
C GLN A 229 14.84 -15.87 -2.98
N THR A 230 13.74 -15.13 -2.79
CA THR A 230 12.38 -15.68 -2.81
C THR A 230 12.06 -16.28 -4.18
N ILE A 231 12.37 -15.57 -5.27
CA ILE A 231 12.18 -16.07 -6.65
C ILE A 231 13.00 -17.35 -6.87
N GLU A 232 14.25 -17.38 -6.37
CA GLU A 232 15.11 -18.55 -6.56
C GLU A 232 14.59 -19.78 -5.81
N VAL A 233 14.18 -19.61 -4.55
CA VAL A 233 13.58 -20.69 -3.74
C VAL A 233 12.30 -21.21 -4.38
N GLU A 234 11.41 -20.34 -4.85
CA GLU A 234 10.18 -20.74 -5.54
C GLU A 234 10.46 -21.53 -6.82
N SER A 235 11.47 -21.12 -7.61
CA SER A 235 11.88 -21.84 -8.82
C SER A 235 12.44 -23.24 -8.52
N VAL A 236 13.14 -23.40 -7.40
CA VAL A 236 13.66 -24.71 -6.96
C VAL A 236 12.52 -25.61 -6.50
N ILE A 237 11.58 -25.08 -5.71
CA ILE A 237 10.40 -25.82 -5.27
C ILE A 237 9.60 -26.31 -6.48
N GLU A 238 9.36 -25.46 -7.48
CA GLU A 238 8.63 -25.86 -8.68
C GLU A 238 9.33 -26.99 -9.45
N LYS A 239 10.65 -26.89 -9.65
CA LYS A 239 11.44 -27.95 -10.31
C LYS A 239 11.40 -29.27 -9.54
N THR A 240 11.46 -29.23 -8.21
CA THR A 240 11.41 -30.46 -7.39
C THR A 240 10.03 -31.13 -7.45
N LEU A 241 8.94 -30.37 -7.38
CA LEU A 241 7.58 -30.89 -7.51
C LEU A 241 7.33 -31.53 -8.88
N LEU A 242 7.82 -30.91 -9.96
CA LEU A 242 7.74 -31.47 -11.31
C LEU A 242 8.48 -32.81 -11.42
N ASN A 243 9.68 -32.91 -10.84
CA ASN A 243 10.49 -34.14 -10.87
C ASN A 243 9.83 -35.28 -10.08
N LEU A 244 9.27 -34.99 -8.90
CA LEU A 244 8.51 -35.99 -8.11
C LEU A 244 7.29 -36.52 -8.87
N ASN A 245 6.54 -35.65 -9.53
CA ASN A 245 5.39 -36.05 -10.35
C ASN A 245 5.81 -36.92 -11.54
N ALA A 246 6.91 -36.60 -12.23
CA ALA A 246 7.44 -37.41 -13.31
C ALA A 246 7.84 -38.82 -12.84
N ARG A 247 8.48 -38.95 -11.67
CA ARG A 247 8.90 -40.23 -11.08
C ARG A 247 7.71 -41.09 -10.61
N SER A 248 6.64 -40.47 -10.12
CA SER A 248 5.39 -41.15 -9.74
C SER A 248 4.58 -41.66 -10.95
N ASN A 249 4.68 -40.99 -12.11
CA ASN A 249 4.03 -41.42 -13.35
C ASN A 249 4.84 -42.52 -14.05
N ALA A 250 6.17 -42.47 -13.98
CA ALA A 250 7.04 -43.53 -14.51
C ALA A 250 6.87 -44.87 -13.77
N SER A 251 6.63 -44.84 -12.46
CA SER A 251 6.37 -46.04 -11.64
C SER A 251 4.96 -46.63 -11.83
N LYS A 252 4.00 -45.87 -12.38
CA LYS A 252 2.66 -46.38 -12.77
C LYS A 252 2.60 -46.93 -14.20
N ALA A 253 3.64 -46.74 -15.00
CA ALA A 253 3.73 -47.22 -16.39
C ALA A 253 4.35 -48.63 -16.52
N SER A 254 4.61 -49.35 -15.41
CA SER A 254 5.08 -50.73 -15.44
C SER A 254 3.93 -51.73 -15.56
N THR A 255 3.15 -51.66 -16.63
CA THR A 255 2.30 -52.76 -17.08
C THR A 255 3.06 -53.52 -18.17
N PRO A 256 3.25 -54.85 -18.07
CA PRO A 256 3.96 -55.61 -19.10
C PRO A 256 3.17 -55.57 -20.40
N ARG A 257 3.81 -55.03 -21.45
CA ARG A 257 3.30 -54.93 -22.81
C ARG A 257 3.13 -56.33 -23.38
N SER A 258 1.89 -56.83 -23.42
CA SER A 258 1.53 -58.02 -24.19
C SER A 258 1.83 -57.79 -25.68
N THR A 259 2.55 -58.74 -26.26
CA THR A 259 3.03 -58.81 -27.64
C THR A 259 1.96 -58.49 -28.70
N PRO A 260 2.25 -57.69 -29.74
CA PRO A 260 1.33 -57.57 -30.87
C PRO A 260 1.44 -58.81 -31.76
N ARG A 261 0.31 -59.48 -31.94
CA ARG A 261 0.11 -60.60 -32.88
C ARG A 261 0.26 -60.10 -34.31
N ALA A 262 1.18 -60.70 -35.06
CA ALA A 262 1.40 -60.45 -36.48
C ALA A 262 0.18 -60.85 -37.32
N THR A 263 -0.25 -59.99 -38.22
CA THR A 263 -1.14 -60.30 -39.35
C THR A 263 -0.37 -60.08 -40.66
N PRO A 264 -0.54 -60.94 -41.67
CA PRO A 264 0.30 -60.91 -42.86
C PRO A 264 -0.18 -59.87 -43.89
N SER A 265 0.83 -59.38 -44.61
CA SER A 265 0.82 -58.49 -45.76
C SER A 265 -0.15 -58.91 -46.88
N ARG A 266 -0.86 -57.93 -47.44
CA ARG A 266 -1.34 -57.98 -48.81
C ARG A 266 -1.17 -56.59 -49.43
N GLY A 267 -0.24 -56.49 -50.37
CA GLY A 267 0.07 -55.25 -51.07
C GLY A 267 -1.04 -54.82 -52.03
N ASN A 268 -1.17 -53.51 -52.24
CA ASN A 268 -1.10 -52.97 -53.58
C ASN A 268 -0.81 -51.45 -53.59
N SER A 269 0.16 -51.15 -54.45
CA SER A 269 0.56 -49.91 -55.12
C SER A 269 -0.34 -48.65 -55.14
N ARG A 270 0.36 -47.51 -55.03
CA ARG A 270 0.38 -46.30 -55.90
C ARG A 270 -0.34 -45.01 -55.45
N HIS A 271 0.51 -43.97 -55.43
CA HIS A 271 0.32 -42.54 -55.73
C HIS A 271 -0.18 -41.56 -54.65
N GLY A 272 0.58 -40.46 -54.53
CA GLY A 272 0.06 -39.15 -54.15
C GLY A 272 0.98 -38.34 -53.25
N SER A 273 2.06 -37.77 -53.82
CA SER A 273 2.82 -36.70 -53.17
C SER A 273 1.98 -35.43 -53.17
N VAL A 274 1.70 -34.84 -52.01
CA VAL A 274 1.18 -33.48 -51.88
C VAL A 274 1.93 -32.73 -50.81
N SER A 275 2.46 -31.60 -51.26
CA SER A 275 3.40 -30.69 -50.63
C SER A 275 2.88 -30.04 -49.35
N ASN A 276 3.78 -29.91 -48.37
CA ASN A 276 3.64 -29.02 -47.23
C ASN A 276 3.59 -27.56 -47.68
N LEU A 277 2.47 -26.88 -47.43
CA LEU A 277 2.39 -25.42 -47.36
C LEU A 277 1.64 -25.04 -46.09
N LEU A 278 2.39 -24.79 -45.01
CA LEU A 278 1.90 -24.06 -43.85
C LEU A 278 2.89 -22.92 -43.59
N ALA A 279 2.46 -21.70 -43.91
CA ALA A 279 3.12 -20.47 -43.50
C ALA A 279 2.84 -20.21 -42.00
N PRO A 280 3.78 -19.63 -41.24
CA PRO A 280 3.57 -19.30 -39.84
C PRO A 280 2.74 -18.01 -39.70
N LEU A 281 1.65 -18.08 -38.95
CA LEU A 281 0.91 -16.90 -38.51
C LEU A 281 1.66 -16.28 -37.32
N ASN A 282 2.11 -15.04 -37.50
CA ASN A 282 2.68 -14.20 -36.44
C ASN A 282 1.66 -14.01 -35.31
N LEU A 283 2.10 -14.24 -34.08
CA LEU A 283 1.27 -14.30 -32.87
C LEU A 283 1.80 -13.34 -31.80
N ASP A 284 2.20 -12.13 -32.19
CA ASP A 284 2.76 -11.13 -31.31
C ASP A 284 1.96 -9.82 -31.40
N ASP A 285 0.67 -9.86 -31.07
CA ASP A 285 -0.02 -8.64 -30.62
C ASP A 285 -1.30 -8.99 -29.85
N ALA A 286 -1.16 -9.31 -28.56
CA ALA A 286 -2.27 -9.33 -27.63
C ALA A 286 -1.84 -8.50 -26.42
N SER A 287 -1.96 -7.19 -26.57
CA SER A 287 -1.68 -6.22 -25.51
C SER A 287 -2.68 -6.34 -24.35
N VAL A 288 -2.17 -6.07 -23.14
CA VAL A 288 -2.88 -6.04 -21.85
C VAL A 288 -4.16 -5.18 -21.89
N ALA A 289 -4.24 -4.21 -22.80
CA ALA A 289 -5.42 -3.37 -23.01
C ALA A 289 -6.67 -4.15 -23.42
N SER A 290 -6.51 -5.27 -24.14
CA SER A 290 -7.64 -6.13 -24.54
C SER A 290 -8.22 -6.94 -23.37
N TYR A 291 -7.45 -7.12 -22.28
CA TYR A 291 -7.89 -7.84 -21.09
C TYR A 291 -8.76 -6.96 -20.16
N SER A 292 -8.49 -5.66 -20.08
CA SER A 292 -9.28 -4.71 -19.27
C SER A 292 -10.73 -4.60 -19.75
N GLN A 293 -10.96 -4.52 -21.07
CA GLN A 293 -12.31 -4.53 -21.66
C GLN A 293 -13.08 -5.85 -21.50
N PHE A 294 -12.39 -6.96 -21.26
CA PHE A 294 -13.00 -8.27 -21.07
C PHE A 294 -13.44 -8.52 -19.62
N GLN A 295 -12.79 -7.87 -18.65
CA GLN A 295 -13.12 -7.91 -17.23
C GLN A 295 -14.53 -7.33 -16.96
N GLU A 296 -14.86 -6.18 -17.55
CA GLU A 296 -16.18 -5.53 -17.41
C GLU A 296 -17.33 -6.38 -17.96
N GLN A 297 -17.09 -7.16 -19.02
CA GLN A 297 -18.12 -8.00 -19.65
C GLN A 297 -18.48 -9.23 -18.82
N ILE A 298 -17.56 -9.73 -17.99
CA ILE A 298 -17.82 -10.86 -17.09
C ILE A 298 -18.58 -10.41 -15.84
N GLU A 299 -18.30 -9.22 -15.33
CA GLU A 299 -18.94 -8.69 -14.12
C GLU A 299 -20.43 -8.37 -14.35
N LEU A 300 -20.77 -7.79 -15.51
CA LEU A 300 -22.15 -7.54 -15.94
C LEU A 300 -22.97 -8.82 -16.18
N ALA A 301 -22.32 -9.92 -16.55
CA ALA A 301 -22.99 -11.20 -16.83
C ALA A 301 -23.40 -11.98 -15.56
N SER A 302 -22.93 -11.55 -14.38
CA SER A 302 -23.17 -12.25 -13.11
C SER A 302 -24.46 -11.83 -12.39
N TYR A 303 -25.16 -10.78 -12.84
CA TYR A 303 -26.28 -10.16 -12.11
C TYR A 303 -27.71 -10.41 -12.64
N LEU A 304 -27.95 -11.37 -13.55
CA LEU A 304 -29.32 -11.67 -14.01
C LEU A 304 -29.69 -13.17 -13.94
N PRO A 305 -30.83 -13.53 -13.31
CA PRO A 305 -31.36 -14.89 -13.37
C PRO A 305 -32.17 -15.11 -14.66
N THR A 306 -31.86 -16.17 -15.39
CA THR A 306 -32.56 -16.58 -16.62
C THR A 306 -33.93 -17.22 -16.36
N PRO A 307 -34.85 -17.16 -17.35
CA PRO A 307 -35.66 -18.33 -17.66
C PRO A 307 -35.63 -18.76 -19.13
N SER A 308 -35.30 -20.05 -19.29
CA SER A 308 -35.75 -21.07 -20.25
C SER A 308 -36.47 -20.74 -21.58
N LYS A 309 -35.89 -21.37 -22.63
CA LYS A 309 -36.46 -22.08 -23.82
C LYS A 309 -36.53 -21.34 -25.18
N ARG A 310 -35.60 -21.78 -26.04
CA ARG A 310 -35.63 -22.07 -27.49
C ARG A 310 -36.41 -21.13 -28.44
N TYR A 311 -35.66 -20.37 -29.24
CA TYR A 311 -35.94 -20.16 -30.67
C TYR A 311 -34.64 -19.82 -31.42
N THR A 312 -34.48 -20.38 -32.62
CA THR A 312 -33.36 -20.15 -33.56
C THR A 312 -33.59 -18.85 -34.37
N PRO A 313 -32.60 -17.95 -34.53
CA PRO A 313 -32.72 -16.86 -35.49
C PRO A 313 -32.05 -17.20 -36.83
N GLN A 314 -32.83 -17.03 -37.90
CA GLN A 314 -32.36 -16.94 -39.28
C GLN A 314 -31.71 -15.57 -39.52
N ILE A 315 -30.67 -15.61 -40.34
CA ILE A 315 -29.78 -14.52 -40.74
C ILE A 315 -30.54 -13.52 -41.62
N SER A 316 -30.42 -12.22 -41.32
CA SER A 316 -30.78 -11.13 -42.24
C SER A 316 -29.55 -10.29 -42.57
N ASN A 317 -28.96 -10.53 -43.74
CA ASN A 317 -28.03 -9.60 -44.38
C ASN A 317 -28.83 -8.62 -45.23
N ALA A 318 -28.63 -7.32 -44.99
CA ALA A 318 -29.06 -6.26 -45.87
C ALA A 318 -27.84 -5.71 -46.63
N LYS A 319 -27.94 -5.63 -47.97
CA LYS A 319 -27.52 -4.49 -48.80
C LYS A 319 -28.02 -4.68 -50.24
N ARG A 320 -28.56 -3.57 -50.76
CA ARG A 320 -29.19 -3.35 -52.07
C ARG A 320 -28.21 -3.55 -53.24
N PHE A 321 -28.71 -3.89 -54.44
CA PHE A 321 -28.86 -2.97 -55.60
C PHE A 321 -29.49 -3.67 -56.84
N LEU A 322 -30.52 -3.00 -57.40
CA LEU A 322 -30.94 -2.82 -58.82
C LEU A 322 -31.44 -3.98 -59.75
N THR A 323 -32.78 -4.03 -59.91
CA THR A 323 -33.64 -3.99 -61.15
C THR A 323 -33.42 -4.98 -62.35
N PRO A 324 -34.38 -5.11 -63.31
CA PRO A 324 -35.69 -5.79 -63.19
C PRO A 324 -36.03 -6.71 -64.39
N ALA A 325 -36.89 -7.73 -64.25
CA ALA A 325 -37.61 -8.29 -65.41
C ALA A 325 -38.84 -9.15 -65.01
N THR A 326 -40.01 -8.57 -65.26
CA THR A 326 -41.17 -9.11 -66.01
C THR A 326 -41.92 -10.38 -65.57
N ARG A 327 -43.25 -10.18 -65.50
CA ARG A 327 -44.39 -11.12 -65.67
C ARG A 327 -44.70 -12.04 -64.49
N SER A 328 -45.94 -12.36 -64.12
CA SER A 328 -47.31 -11.94 -64.42
C SER A 328 -48.19 -12.81 -63.51
N ALA A 329 -49.34 -12.28 -63.07
CA ALA A 329 -50.56 -13.03 -62.72
C ALA A 329 -50.47 -13.97 -61.48
N THR A 330 -51.48 -14.18 -60.64
CA THR A 330 -52.90 -13.79 -60.54
C THR A 330 -53.39 -14.33 -59.20
N ARG A 331 -54.27 -13.59 -58.52
CA ARG A 331 -55.44 -14.06 -57.73
C ARG A 331 -55.15 -14.93 -56.49
N SER A 332 -55.93 -14.93 -55.42
CA SER A 332 -57.05 -14.16 -54.88
C SER A 332 -57.29 -14.71 -53.47
N ALA A 333 -57.70 -13.83 -52.55
CA ALA A 333 -58.71 -14.01 -51.47
C ALA A 333 -58.79 -15.39 -50.75
N SER A 334 -58.88 -15.46 -49.43
CA SER A 334 -60.01 -14.90 -48.68
C SER A 334 -59.93 -15.20 -47.17
N ARG A 335 -60.28 -14.18 -46.38
CA ARG A 335 -61.21 -14.17 -45.22
C ARG A 335 -61.05 -15.19 -44.08
N LEU A 336 -60.55 -14.66 -42.95
CA LEU A 336 -61.16 -14.56 -41.59
C LEU A 336 -62.61 -15.13 -41.43
N PRO A 337 -63.06 -15.57 -40.22
CA PRO A 337 -62.99 -14.75 -39.00
C PRO A 337 -62.97 -15.37 -37.59
N LEU A 338 -62.47 -14.51 -36.69
CA LEU A 338 -62.79 -14.20 -35.29
C LEU A 338 -64.07 -14.76 -34.62
N ARG A 339 -63.94 -15.20 -33.35
CA ARG A 339 -64.94 -15.11 -32.25
C ARG A 339 -64.20 -15.38 -30.91
N GLN A 340 -63.87 -14.42 -30.04
CA GLN A 340 -64.63 -13.60 -29.06
C GLN A 340 -65.24 -14.37 -27.85
N ILE A 341 -65.06 -13.77 -26.64
CA ILE A 341 -65.87 -13.86 -25.38
C ILE A 341 -65.48 -15.01 -24.40
N GLN A 342 -65.22 -14.89 -23.07
CA GLN A 342 -65.27 -13.87 -21.99
C GLN A 342 -64.44 -14.36 -20.76
N PRO A 343 -64.16 -13.52 -19.74
CA PRO A 343 -63.45 -13.85 -18.50
C PRO A 343 -64.39 -14.03 -17.27
N SER A 344 -63.90 -14.66 -16.19
CA SER A 344 -64.59 -14.69 -14.88
C SER A 344 -63.58 -14.77 -13.71
N PRO A 345 -63.88 -14.18 -12.52
CA PRO A 345 -62.90 -13.72 -11.51
C PRO A 345 -63.08 -14.40 -10.12
N TYR A 346 -62.58 -13.75 -9.04
CA TYR A 346 -62.66 -14.02 -7.57
C TYR A 346 -61.39 -14.70 -6.96
N HIS A 347 -60.79 -14.31 -5.81
CA HIS A 347 -61.16 -13.51 -4.62
C HIS A 347 -59.92 -12.86 -3.89
N HIS A 348 -60.20 -11.74 -3.20
CA HIS A 348 -59.65 -11.06 -1.97
C HIS A 348 -58.30 -11.49 -1.30
N ARG A 349 -57.36 -10.59 -0.96
CA ARG A 349 -57.28 -9.55 0.14
C ARG A 349 -57.23 -10.16 1.56
N ALA A 350 -56.38 -9.83 2.55
CA ALA A 350 -55.13 -9.08 2.77
C ALA A 350 -54.63 -9.41 4.22
N HIS A 351 -53.66 -8.62 4.75
CA HIS A 351 -53.27 -8.38 6.16
C HIS A 351 -52.10 -9.25 6.70
N SER A 352 -51.14 -8.82 7.52
CA SER A 352 -50.54 -7.55 8.00
C SER A 352 -49.35 -7.97 8.90
N SER A 353 -48.23 -7.24 8.92
CA SER A 353 -47.11 -7.36 9.91
C SER A 353 -47.50 -6.76 11.28
N PRO A 354 -46.62 -6.50 12.29
CA PRO A 354 -45.24 -6.97 12.64
C PRO A 354 -45.11 -7.34 14.16
N THR A 355 -43.92 -7.72 14.68
CA THR A 355 -43.35 -7.26 16.00
C THR A 355 -42.10 -8.05 16.46
N THR A 356 -41.12 -7.33 17.03
CA THR A 356 -40.05 -7.77 17.96
C THR A 356 -40.53 -7.52 19.42
N PRO A 357 -39.94 -8.07 20.53
CA PRO A 357 -38.68 -7.53 21.14
C PRO A 357 -37.85 -8.42 22.15
N LYS A 358 -36.63 -7.92 22.48
CA LYS A 358 -35.88 -7.86 23.79
C LYS A 358 -35.24 -9.09 24.54
N ARG A 359 -33.89 -9.07 24.61
CA ARG A 359 -32.92 -8.92 25.77
C ARG A 359 -33.05 -9.71 27.10
N THR A 360 -31.93 -10.31 27.58
CA THR A 360 -31.42 -10.43 29.00
C THR A 360 -30.03 -11.13 29.02
N THR A 361 -28.89 -10.47 29.34
CA THR A 361 -28.12 -10.35 30.62
C THR A 361 -27.64 -11.63 31.32
N ALA A 362 -26.31 -11.83 31.46
CA ALA A 362 -25.66 -12.46 32.63
C ALA A 362 -24.13 -12.22 32.69
N PHE A 363 -23.65 -11.78 33.85
CA PHE A 363 -22.25 -11.63 34.28
C PHE A 363 -21.64 -12.97 34.72
N LYS A 364 -20.33 -13.19 34.51
CA LYS A 364 -19.46 -13.97 35.44
C LYS A 364 -17.96 -13.71 35.24
N LEU A 365 -17.25 -13.64 36.37
CA LEU A 365 -15.83 -13.28 36.56
C LEU A 365 -14.86 -14.50 36.43
N LYS A 366 -13.57 -14.15 36.26
CA LYS A 366 -12.34 -14.95 36.01
C LYS A 366 -12.02 -16.10 36.98
N PRO A 367 -11.05 -16.95 36.61
CA PRO A 367 -9.80 -16.99 37.40
C PRO A 367 -8.50 -16.96 36.56
N SER A 368 -7.44 -16.41 37.17
CA SER A 368 -6.06 -16.29 36.66
C SER A 368 -5.22 -17.56 36.87
N PRO A 369 -4.09 -17.73 36.15
CA PRO A 369 -2.97 -18.47 36.72
C PRO A 369 -1.62 -17.71 36.70
N ARG A 370 -0.99 -17.72 37.89
CA ARG A 370 0.44 -17.90 38.23
C ARG A 370 1.50 -16.95 37.67
N ARG A 371 2.01 -16.16 38.63
CA ARG A 371 3.27 -15.42 38.67
C ARG A 371 4.47 -16.37 38.68
N ILE A 372 5.37 -16.24 37.71
CA ILE A 372 6.69 -16.89 37.70
C ILE A 372 7.66 -16.03 38.53
N THR A 373 8.34 -16.66 39.48
CA THR A 373 9.41 -16.07 40.31
C THR A 373 10.77 -16.28 39.64
N PRO A 374 11.69 -15.29 39.63
CA PRO A 374 13.05 -15.54 39.20
C PRO A 374 13.90 -16.08 40.36
N ARG A 375 14.70 -17.09 40.02
CA ARG A 375 15.64 -17.83 40.88
C ARG A 375 16.81 -16.93 41.27
N ARG A 376 16.95 -16.66 42.58
CA ARG A 376 18.13 -16.07 43.22
C ARG A 376 19.27 -17.11 43.19
N TYR A 377 20.38 -16.78 42.55
CA TYR A 377 21.68 -17.38 42.86
C TYR A 377 22.56 -16.28 43.46
N GLY A 378 23.16 -16.58 44.61
CA GLY A 378 24.08 -15.70 45.31
C GLY A 378 25.54 -16.17 45.20
N PHE A 379 26.43 -15.20 45.47
CA PHE A 379 27.88 -15.28 45.74
C PHE A 379 28.77 -15.70 44.56
N SER A 380 29.88 -15.00 44.27
CA SER A 380 30.94 -14.60 45.20
C SER A 380 31.58 -13.22 44.93
N THR A 381 31.89 -12.55 46.04
CA THR A 381 32.88 -11.50 46.24
C THR A 381 34.29 -11.87 45.73
N THR A 382 34.92 -10.98 44.96
CA THR A 382 36.36 -10.72 45.04
C THR A 382 36.65 -9.24 44.79
N LYS A 383 37.38 -8.68 45.75
CA LYS A 383 38.00 -7.36 45.75
C LYS A 383 38.93 -7.22 44.53
N ASN A 384 38.93 -6.07 43.86
CA ASN A 384 40.18 -5.44 43.44
C ASN A 384 39.99 -3.93 43.26
N SER A 385 40.76 -3.22 44.09
CA SER A 385 41.06 -1.81 44.03
C SER A 385 41.99 -1.55 42.84
N LEU A 386 41.76 -0.46 42.11
CA LEU A 386 42.83 0.31 41.47
C LEU A 386 42.32 1.74 41.24
N GLN A 387 43.00 2.67 41.89
CA GLN A 387 42.98 4.09 41.57
C GLN A 387 43.70 4.32 40.24
N PHE A 388 43.15 5.20 39.42
CA PHE A 388 43.86 6.32 38.81
C PHE A 388 42.86 7.44 38.52
#